data_AF-A0A2Z7ATP6-F1
#
_entry.id   AF-A0A2Z7ATP6-F1
#
_cell.length_a   1.000
_cell.length_b   1.000
_cell.length_c   1.000
_cell.angle_alpha   90.00
_cell.angle_beta   90.00
_cell.angle_gamma   90.00
#
_symmetry.space_group_name_H-M   'P 1'
#
loop_
_entity.id
_entity.type
_entity.pdbx_description
1 polymer ?
#
loop_
_entity_poly.entity_id
_entity_poly.type
_entity_poly.pdbx_seq_one_letter_code
_entity_poly.pdbx_strand_id
1 'polypeptide(L)'
;MFTQQLLKLTSLTFLWLQEEFEEHAKLAKTLPDTTTNENLLILYGLYKKATVGNVDTSRPGMFSMKERAKWDAWKAVEGKSTEEAMSDYITKPLSGNPSSAAAAAVVLPSPLMEDEDGEAAIQNLWQEVRDLSLGNPPHIDHLPSPPTPLQFLRHYIAPNKPCLISSAVSHWPALTLWTSTSYLLAALSSSDPVSLHLTPTGRADSLAPHPITPSSPCFASAHVQKLPFQEALEMVLRSGENNTVAYLQQQNDCFRSEYAGLAGDCEEDIRWASEALGCKPEAVNLWIGDQLSETSFHKDHYENLYVVVSGEKRFLLLPPTDVHRMYITEYPAAHFRYNQDTGEFTLELEDPVRNVPWCSVNPYPAPGERQREINKFPLYFNGPKPFEVTVKPGEMLYLPSMWFHHVRQSSDERGLAIAINYWYDMGFDIKYAYFNFLQSLTFSRPKNLVFCEKSNAKSEVLGSAQDSGYESDLTAASMEKNLDDGDDNQNLGL
;
A
#
# COMPACT_ATOMS: atom_id res chain seq x y z
N MET A 1 17.88 25.36 -21.08
CA MET A 1 17.67 23.90 -20.91
C MET A 1 16.55 23.60 -19.93
N PHE A 2 16.60 24.09 -18.67
CA PHE A 2 15.56 23.84 -17.65
C PHE A 2 14.12 24.19 -18.08
N THR A 3 13.90 25.34 -18.70
CA THR A 3 12.57 25.77 -19.18
C THR A 3 12.03 24.92 -20.32
N GLN A 4 12.89 24.38 -21.20
CA GLN A 4 12.47 23.46 -22.26
C GLN A 4 12.17 22.06 -21.74
N GLN A 5 12.89 21.59 -20.70
CA GLN A 5 12.57 20.32 -20.03
C GLN A 5 11.27 20.42 -19.22
N LEU A 6 11.02 21.54 -18.52
CA LEU A 6 9.75 21.80 -17.85
C LEU A 6 8.58 21.87 -18.84
N LEU A 7 8.74 22.56 -19.99
CA LEU A 7 7.72 22.61 -21.04
C LEU A 7 7.45 21.23 -21.67
N LYS A 8 8.47 20.38 -21.82
CA LYS A 8 8.31 19.00 -22.26
C LYS A 8 7.59 18.15 -21.22
N LEU A 9 7.92 18.31 -19.94
CA LEU A 9 7.25 17.59 -18.84
C LEU A 9 5.78 18.02 -18.71
N THR A 10 5.46 19.31 -18.79
CA THR A 10 4.07 19.79 -18.75
C THR A 10 3.26 19.33 -19.97
N SER A 11 3.90 19.25 -21.14
CA SER A 11 3.28 18.71 -22.35
C SER A 11 3.02 17.21 -22.25
N LEU A 12 3.95 16.47 -21.64
CA LEU A 12 3.76 15.05 -21.38
C LEU A 12 2.64 14.84 -20.35
N THR A 13 2.65 15.52 -19.20
CA THR A 13 1.58 15.34 -18.20
C THR A 13 0.19 15.65 -18.75
N PHE A 14 0.06 16.63 -19.64
CA PHE A 14 -1.21 16.93 -20.31
C PHE A 14 -1.62 15.82 -21.30
N LEU A 15 -0.69 15.30 -22.10
CA LEU A 15 -0.94 14.18 -23.01
C LEU A 15 -1.41 12.93 -22.26
N TRP A 16 -0.77 12.62 -21.12
CA TRP A 16 -1.14 11.49 -20.28
C TRP A 16 -2.53 11.66 -19.66
N LEU A 17 -2.84 12.85 -19.13
CA LEU A 17 -4.16 13.16 -18.58
C LEU A 17 -5.26 13.07 -19.65
N GLN A 18 -4.95 13.47 -20.88
CA GLN A 18 -5.87 13.37 -22.01
C GLN A 18 -6.12 11.90 -22.41
N GLU A 19 -5.07 11.08 -22.49
CA GLU A 19 -5.20 9.64 -22.78
C GLU A 19 -6.05 8.92 -21.72
N GLU A 20 -5.79 9.17 -20.43
CA GLU A 20 -6.54 8.59 -19.31
C GLU A 20 -8.02 9.04 -19.34
N PHE A 21 -8.27 10.32 -19.62
CA PHE A 21 -9.62 10.85 -19.80
C PHE A 21 -10.35 10.14 -20.96
N GLU A 22 -9.68 9.91 -22.08
CA GLU A 22 -10.26 9.21 -23.24
C GLU A 22 -10.58 7.74 -22.93
N GLU A 23 -9.76 7.06 -22.14
CA GLU A 23 -10.04 5.69 -21.67
C GLU A 23 -11.25 5.64 -20.72
N HIS A 24 -11.29 6.52 -19.72
CA HIS A 24 -12.43 6.65 -18.82
C HIS A 24 -13.70 7.00 -19.59
N ALA A 25 -13.62 7.86 -20.61
CA ALA A 25 -14.75 8.19 -21.48
C ALA A 25 -15.24 6.99 -22.32
N LYS A 26 -14.35 6.08 -22.72
CA LYS A 26 -14.72 4.81 -23.37
C LYS A 26 -15.42 3.88 -22.37
N LEU A 27 -14.89 3.74 -21.16
CA LEU A 27 -15.48 2.91 -20.09
C LEU A 27 -16.84 3.42 -19.61
N ALA A 28 -17.03 4.74 -19.58
CA ALA A 28 -18.30 5.36 -19.21
C ALA A 28 -19.46 4.96 -20.15
N LYS A 29 -19.17 4.47 -21.36
CA LYS A 29 -20.18 3.91 -22.28
C LYS A 29 -20.72 2.55 -21.84
N THR A 30 -19.97 1.84 -21.02
CA THR A 30 -20.30 0.50 -20.52
C THR A 30 -20.85 0.52 -19.09
N LEU A 31 -21.27 1.69 -18.61
CA LEU A 31 -21.82 1.83 -17.27
C LEU A 31 -23.09 0.99 -17.09
N PRO A 32 -23.25 0.30 -15.94
CA PRO A 32 -24.46 -0.44 -15.65
C PRO A 32 -25.69 0.49 -15.59
N ASP A 33 -26.85 -0.03 -15.98
CA ASP A 33 -28.14 0.65 -15.90
C ASP A 33 -28.55 1.05 -14.47
N THR A 34 -27.85 0.52 -13.46
CA THR A 34 -28.00 0.89 -12.04
C THR A 34 -27.33 2.22 -11.66
N THR A 35 -26.63 2.88 -12.59
CA THR A 35 -25.98 4.17 -12.36
C THR A 35 -27.00 5.29 -12.23
N THR A 36 -26.94 6.08 -11.16
CA THR A 36 -27.91 7.16 -10.92
C THR A 36 -27.81 8.28 -11.96
N ASN A 37 -28.95 8.87 -12.32
CA ASN A 37 -29.03 10.03 -13.22
C ASN A 37 -28.17 11.21 -12.74
N GLU A 38 -28.00 11.38 -11.43
CA GLU A 38 -27.13 12.40 -10.85
C GLU A 38 -25.64 12.18 -11.21
N ASN A 39 -25.16 10.94 -11.10
CA ASN A 39 -23.79 10.60 -11.49
C ASN A 39 -23.57 10.75 -12.99
N LEU A 40 -24.55 10.37 -13.81
CA LEU A 40 -24.50 10.55 -15.27
C LEU A 40 -24.44 12.03 -15.67
N LEU A 41 -25.19 12.91 -15.00
CA LEU A 41 -25.16 14.35 -15.25
C LEU A 41 -23.84 14.99 -14.85
N ILE A 42 -23.23 14.56 -13.74
CA ILE A 42 -21.89 15.04 -13.31
C ILE A 42 -20.83 14.66 -14.34
N LEU A 43 -20.81 13.39 -14.77
CA LEU A 43 -19.89 12.92 -15.81
C LEU A 43 -20.11 13.69 -17.12
N TYR A 44 -21.37 13.91 -17.52
CA TYR A 44 -21.70 14.67 -18.71
C TYR A 44 -21.14 16.11 -18.65
N GLY A 45 -21.35 16.81 -17.53
CA GLY A 45 -20.85 18.18 -17.34
C GLY A 45 -19.32 18.25 -17.45
N LEU A 46 -18.62 17.37 -16.74
CA LEU A 46 -17.16 17.27 -16.76
C LEU A 46 -16.61 16.90 -18.15
N TYR A 47 -17.23 15.94 -18.83
CA TYR A 47 -16.86 15.54 -20.19
C TYR A 47 -17.04 16.70 -21.19
N LYS A 48 -18.17 17.41 -21.13
CA LYS A 48 -18.42 18.58 -21.99
C LYS A 48 -17.44 19.71 -21.72
N LYS A 49 -17.07 19.92 -20.45
CA LYS A 49 -16.06 20.89 -20.06
C LYS A 49 -14.66 20.53 -20.57
N ALA A 50 -14.28 19.25 -20.48
CA ALA A 50 -12.99 18.75 -20.95
C ALA A 50 -12.85 18.77 -22.49
N THR A 51 -13.94 18.49 -23.23
CA THR A 51 -13.91 18.35 -24.70
C THR A 51 -14.29 19.61 -25.46
N VAL A 52 -15.19 20.43 -24.92
CA VAL A 52 -15.75 21.61 -25.61
C VAL A 52 -15.39 22.92 -24.90
N GLY A 53 -15.05 22.88 -23.60
CA GLY A 53 -14.72 24.06 -22.81
C GLY A 53 -15.94 24.66 -22.11
N ASN A 54 -15.97 25.98 -21.96
CA ASN A 54 -17.09 26.67 -21.29
C ASN A 54 -18.37 26.54 -22.10
N VAL A 55 -19.51 26.49 -21.40
CA VAL A 55 -20.81 26.47 -22.07
C VAL A 55 -21.03 27.77 -22.84
N ASP A 56 -21.28 27.61 -24.14
CA ASP A 56 -21.35 28.69 -25.12
C ASP A 56 -22.75 28.81 -25.76
N THR A 57 -23.70 28.01 -25.29
CA THR A 57 -25.07 27.94 -25.81
C THR A 57 -26.08 28.56 -24.85
N SER A 58 -27.20 29.03 -25.40
CA SER A 58 -28.34 29.49 -24.60
C SER A 58 -29.00 28.31 -23.88
N ARG A 59 -29.41 28.52 -22.62
CA ARG A 59 -30.11 27.50 -21.84
C ARG A 59 -31.41 27.06 -22.54
N PRO A 60 -31.65 25.75 -22.73
CA PRO A 60 -32.85 25.23 -23.38
C PRO A 60 -34.17 25.69 -22.73
N GLY A 61 -35.24 25.72 -23.54
CA GLY A 61 -36.57 26.17 -23.13
C GLY A 61 -37.22 25.30 -22.05
N MET A 62 -38.23 25.85 -21.35
CA MET A 62 -38.86 25.23 -20.18
C MET A 62 -39.46 23.83 -20.43
N PHE A 63 -39.78 23.50 -21.68
CA PHE A 63 -40.37 22.21 -22.07
C PHE A 63 -39.33 21.11 -22.36
N SER A 64 -38.03 21.43 -22.39
CA SER A 64 -36.94 20.46 -22.61
C SER A 64 -36.21 20.11 -21.30
N MET A 65 -36.88 19.37 -20.40
CA MET A 65 -36.35 19.07 -19.06
C MET A 65 -34.99 18.35 -19.07
N LYS A 66 -34.79 17.35 -19.95
CA LYS A 66 -33.53 16.59 -20.07
C LYS A 66 -32.37 17.45 -20.60
N GLU A 67 -32.61 18.19 -21.69
CA GLU A 67 -31.59 19.07 -22.28
C GLU A 67 -31.19 20.20 -21.32
N ARG A 68 -32.16 20.70 -20.55
CA ARG A 68 -31.93 21.70 -19.52
C ARG A 68 -31.08 21.15 -18.37
N ALA A 69 -31.30 19.91 -17.92
CA ALA A 69 -30.48 19.28 -16.89
C ALA A 69 -29.02 19.06 -17.35
N LYS A 70 -28.83 18.62 -18.60
CA LYS A 70 -27.50 18.50 -19.24
C LYS A 70 -26.80 19.85 -19.35
N TRP A 71 -27.52 20.88 -19.79
CA TRP A 71 -27.00 22.24 -19.87
C TRP A 71 -26.63 22.79 -18.49
N ASP A 72 -27.48 22.57 -17.47
CA ASP A 72 -27.24 23.01 -16.09
C ASP A 72 -26.00 22.31 -15.50
N ALA A 73 -25.81 21.02 -15.78
CA ALA A 73 -24.63 20.27 -15.36
C ALA A 73 -23.33 20.77 -16.03
N TRP A 74 -23.36 21.09 -17.33
CA TRP A 74 -22.21 21.69 -18.02
C TRP A 74 -21.94 23.12 -17.52
N LYS A 75 -22.98 23.92 -17.26
CA LYS A 75 -22.85 25.27 -16.68
C LYS A 75 -22.22 25.23 -15.29
N ALA A 76 -22.54 24.22 -14.47
CA ALA A 76 -22.03 24.09 -13.10
C ALA A 76 -20.49 23.94 -13.01
N VAL A 77 -19.84 23.47 -14.09
CA VAL A 77 -18.38 23.24 -14.14
C VAL A 77 -17.62 24.27 -14.99
N GLU A 78 -18.28 25.35 -15.42
CA GLU A 78 -17.71 26.39 -16.29
C GLU A 78 -16.41 27.01 -15.74
N GLY A 79 -16.27 27.12 -14.41
CA GLY A 79 -15.09 27.72 -13.76
C GLY A 79 -13.84 26.85 -13.72
N LYS A 80 -13.91 25.58 -14.13
CA LYS A 80 -12.76 24.65 -14.10
C LYS A 80 -11.83 24.87 -15.30
N SER A 81 -10.57 24.45 -15.21
CA SER A 81 -9.71 24.23 -16.38
C SER A 81 -10.09 22.95 -17.12
N THR A 82 -9.53 22.73 -18.31
CA THR A 82 -9.72 21.48 -19.06
C THR A 82 -9.11 20.31 -18.28
N GLU A 83 -7.94 20.52 -17.69
CA GLU A 83 -7.17 19.56 -16.90
C GLU A 83 -7.91 19.18 -15.61
N GLU A 84 -8.45 20.16 -14.88
CA GLU A 84 -9.26 19.89 -13.69
C GLU A 84 -10.54 19.12 -14.05
N ALA A 85 -11.17 19.43 -15.19
CA ALA A 85 -12.34 18.70 -15.64
C ALA A 85 -12.01 17.25 -16.04
N MET A 86 -10.86 17.01 -16.68
CA MET A 86 -10.37 15.66 -17.00
C MET A 86 -10.06 14.87 -15.72
N SER A 87 -9.34 15.49 -14.77
CA SER A 87 -8.97 14.85 -13.50
C SER A 87 -10.19 14.51 -12.62
N ASP A 88 -11.14 15.44 -12.51
CA ASP A 88 -12.40 15.20 -11.79
C ASP A 88 -13.25 14.12 -12.47
N TYR A 89 -13.21 14.03 -13.81
CA TYR A 89 -13.92 12.99 -14.56
C TYR A 89 -13.34 11.59 -14.27
N ILE A 90 -12.02 11.48 -14.21
CA ILE A 90 -11.29 10.24 -13.91
C ILE A 90 -11.56 9.78 -12.46
N THR A 91 -11.58 10.71 -11.52
CA THR A 91 -11.73 10.42 -10.08
C THR A 91 -13.17 10.27 -9.61
N LYS A 92 -14.17 10.61 -10.44
CA LYS A 92 -15.58 10.47 -10.07
C LYS A 92 -15.96 8.99 -9.92
N PRO A 93 -16.34 8.51 -8.72
CA PRO A 93 -16.72 7.13 -8.53
C PRO A 93 -18.04 6.81 -9.25
N LEU A 94 -17.98 5.83 -10.14
CA LEU A 94 -19.13 5.23 -10.81
C LEU A 94 -19.76 4.24 -9.81
N SER A 95 -20.89 4.61 -9.19
CA SER A 95 -21.50 3.93 -8.03
C SER A 95 -21.67 2.40 -8.17
N GLY A 96 -21.56 1.55 -7.14
CA GLY A 96 -21.34 1.82 -5.71
C GLY A 96 -20.68 0.62 -5.00
N ASN A 97 -19.55 0.90 -4.37
CA ASN A 97 -18.96 0.10 -3.28
C ASN A 97 -17.97 1.05 -2.56
N PRO A 98 -18.07 1.30 -1.24
CA PRO A 98 -17.20 2.28 -0.55
C PRO A 98 -15.76 1.79 -0.30
N SER A 99 -15.26 0.82 -1.08
CA SER A 99 -13.93 0.22 -0.90
C SER A 99 -12.97 0.39 -2.08
N SER A 100 -13.30 1.17 -3.11
CA SER A 100 -12.46 1.24 -4.32
C SER A 100 -11.45 2.39 -4.37
N ALA A 101 -11.08 3.00 -3.23
CA ALA A 101 -9.89 3.86 -3.19
C ALA A 101 -8.58 3.05 -3.42
N ALA A 102 -8.67 1.73 -3.47
CA ALA A 102 -7.61 0.82 -3.90
C ALA A 102 -8.15 -0.17 -4.93
N ALA A 103 -8.21 0.21 -6.21
CA ALA A 103 -8.15 -0.68 -7.38
C ALA A 103 -8.60 0.06 -8.66
N ALA A 104 -7.68 0.80 -9.27
CA ALA A 104 -7.72 1.06 -10.70
C ALA A 104 -6.29 1.28 -11.19
N ALA A 105 -5.41 0.30 -10.96
CA ALA A 105 -4.28 0.12 -11.85
C ALA A 105 -4.86 -0.35 -13.18
N VAL A 106 -5.10 0.59 -14.10
CA VAL A 106 -5.26 0.24 -15.52
C VAL A 106 -3.97 -0.48 -15.90
N VAL A 107 -4.09 -1.75 -16.29
CA VAL A 107 -3.01 -2.49 -16.93
C VAL A 107 -2.83 -1.86 -18.32
N LEU A 108 -2.12 -0.73 -18.36
CA LEU A 108 -1.52 -0.24 -19.58
C LEU A 108 -0.43 -1.25 -19.99
N PRO A 109 -0.20 -1.50 -21.29
CA PRO A 109 1.02 -2.16 -21.70
C PRO A 109 2.18 -1.26 -21.25
N SER A 110 2.88 -1.66 -20.20
CA SER A 110 4.12 -1.01 -19.80
C SER A 110 5.01 -0.90 -21.04
N PRO A 111 5.64 0.27 -21.32
CA PRO A 111 6.61 0.35 -22.39
C PRO A 111 7.67 -0.70 -22.09
N LEU A 112 7.68 -1.78 -22.88
CA LEU A 112 8.69 -2.81 -22.76
C LEU A 112 10.04 -2.13 -22.90
N MET A 113 10.82 -2.08 -21.82
CA MET A 113 12.27 -1.89 -21.94
C MET A 113 12.82 -3.16 -22.59
N GLU A 114 12.68 -3.23 -23.91
CA GLU A 114 13.21 -4.30 -24.75
C GLU A 114 14.71 -4.11 -25.03
N ASP A 115 15.30 -2.99 -24.59
CA ASP A 115 16.72 -2.70 -24.72
C ASP A 115 17.51 -3.01 -23.44
N GLU A 116 18.69 -3.64 -23.61
CA GLU A 116 19.62 -3.93 -22.51
C GLU A 116 20.05 -2.65 -21.75
N ASP A 117 19.94 -1.49 -22.41
CA ASP A 117 20.26 -0.18 -21.86
C ASP A 117 19.33 0.24 -20.71
N GLY A 118 18.05 -0.14 -20.77
CA GLY A 118 17.06 0.18 -19.75
C GLY A 118 17.25 -0.55 -18.43
N GLU A 119 17.50 -1.86 -18.51
CA GLU A 119 17.80 -2.69 -17.34
C GLU A 119 19.13 -2.28 -16.69
N ALA A 120 20.15 -1.96 -17.50
CA ALA A 120 21.41 -1.44 -17.02
C ALA A 120 21.23 -0.10 -16.29
N ALA A 121 20.38 0.80 -16.81
CA ALA A 121 20.08 2.07 -16.14
C ALA A 121 19.44 1.88 -14.75
N ILE A 122 18.49 0.96 -14.62
CA ILE A 122 17.86 0.65 -13.32
C ILE A 122 18.87 0.02 -12.35
N GLN A 123 19.71 -0.92 -12.82
CA GLN A 123 20.75 -1.52 -11.99
C GLN A 123 21.79 -0.48 -11.54
N ASN A 124 22.17 0.44 -12.44
CA ASN A 124 23.06 1.55 -12.10
C ASN A 124 22.42 2.48 -11.07
N LEU A 125 21.12 2.77 -11.17
CA LEU A 125 20.39 3.55 -10.17
C LEU A 125 20.47 2.93 -8.77
N TRP A 126 20.33 1.60 -8.66
CA TRP A 126 20.46 0.90 -7.36
C TRP A 126 21.83 1.12 -6.72
N GLN A 127 22.89 1.16 -7.54
CA GLN A 127 24.25 1.37 -7.08
C GLN A 127 24.52 2.84 -6.76
N GLU A 128 24.12 3.76 -7.64
CA GLU A 128 24.33 5.20 -7.46
C GLU A 128 23.63 5.74 -6.21
N VAL A 129 22.41 5.31 -5.91
CA VAL A 129 21.69 5.72 -4.69
C VAL A 129 22.47 5.29 -3.44
N ARG A 130 23.05 4.09 -3.46
CA ARG A 130 23.86 3.60 -2.35
C ARG A 130 25.12 4.42 -2.18
N ASP A 131 25.82 4.68 -3.29
CA ASP A 131 27.12 5.36 -3.28
C ASP A 131 27.01 6.86 -2.96
N LEU A 132 25.96 7.52 -3.42
CA LEU A 132 25.76 8.97 -3.28
C LEU A 132 24.92 9.35 -2.07
N SER A 133 23.86 8.59 -1.77
CA SER A 133 22.86 8.98 -0.76
C SER A 133 22.99 8.21 0.55
N LEU A 134 23.56 6.99 0.54
CA LEU A 134 23.63 6.12 1.72
C LEU A 134 25.05 5.98 2.30
N GLY A 135 25.99 6.80 1.84
CA GLY A 135 27.37 6.86 2.32
C GLY A 135 28.34 5.96 1.55
N ASN A 136 29.64 6.14 1.78
CA ASN A 136 30.69 5.35 1.15
C ASN A 136 31.71 4.85 2.20
N PRO A 137 31.73 3.56 2.57
CA PRO A 137 30.82 2.52 2.08
C PRO A 137 29.36 2.75 2.57
N PRO A 138 28.35 2.23 1.85
CA PRO A 138 26.96 2.36 2.24
C PRO A 138 26.72 1.77 3.63
N HIS A 139 26.13 2.55 4.53
CA HIS A 139 25.82 2.10 5.89
C HIS A 139 24.63 2.87 6.47
N ILE A 140 24.03 2.31 7.52
CA ILE A 140 23.02 2.99 8.32
C ILE A 140 23.73 3.80 9.39
N ASP A 141 23.48 5.11 9.42
CA ASP A 141 24.07 6.00 10.41
C ASP A 141 23.62 5.60 11.81
N HIS A 142 24.54 5.63 12.77
CA HIS A 142 24.22 5.46 14.19
C HIS A 142 24.46 6.78 14.93
N LEU A 143 23.38 7.43 15.33
CA LEU A 143 23.38 8.66 16.10
C LEU A 143 23.46 8.34 17.60
N PRO A 144 24.39 8.94 18.37
CA PRO A 144 24.50 8.69 19.81
C PRO A 144 23.38 9.33 20.64
N SER A 145 22.68 10.32 20.05
CA SER A 145 21.61 11.10 20.67
C SER A 145 20.62 11.58 19.61
N PRO A 146 19.40 12.01 20.00
CA PRO A 146 18.45 12.64 19.10
C PRO A 146 19.04 13.80 18.29
N PRO A 147 18.76 13.87 16.98
CA PRO A 147 19.09 15.05 16.17
C PRO A 147 18.18 16.23 16.53
N THR A 148 18.62 17.45 16.20
CA THR A 148 17.69 18.60 16.15
C THR A 148 16.67 18.41 15.01
N PRO A 149 15.48 19.03 15.07
CA PRO A 149 14.47 18.94 14.01
C PRO A 149 15.02 19.27 12.63
N LEU A 150 15.81 20.34 12.52
CA LEU A 150 16.43 20.76 11.25
C LEU A 150 17.47 19.73 10.75
N GLN A 151 18.27 19.15 11.64
CA GLN A 151 19.21 18.09 11.26
C GLN A 151 18.46 16.85 10.79
N PHE A 152 17.37 16.48 11.48
CA PHE A 152 16.57 15.33 11.11
C PHE A 152 15.93 15.49 9.72
N LEU A 153 15.28 16.63 9.50
CA LEU A 153 14.69 16.98 8.21
C LEU A 153 15.72 16.96 7.08
N ARG A 154 16.87 17.62 7.28
CA ARG A 154 17.88 17.81 6.23
C ARG A 154 18.68 16.54 5.93
N HIS A 155 19.02 15.75 6.93
CA HIS A 155 19.97 14.64 6.78
C HIS A 155 19.30 13.27 6.66
N TYR A 156 18.02 13.14 7.04
CA TYR A 156 17.33 11.86 7.08
C TYR A 156 16.00 11.88 6.31
N ILE A 157 15.08 12.80 6.64
CA ILE A 157 13.76 12.83 5.97
C ILE A 157 13.87 13.23 4.49
N ALA A 158 14.45 14.39 4.20
CA ALA A 158 14.56 14.91 2.83
C ALA A 158 15.33 13.97 1.89
N PRO A 159 16.49 13.39 2.27
CA PRO A 159 17.19 12.40 1.44
C PRO A 159 16.60 10.98 1.53
N ASN A 160 15.54 10.76 2.33
CA ASN A 160 14.90 9.46 2.55
C ASN A 160 15.91 8.38 3.02
N LYS A 161 16.69 8.73 4.05
CA LYS A 161 17.79 7.92 4.60
C LYS A 161 17.47 7.40 6.00
N PRO A 162 17.55 6.08 6.25
CA PRO A 162 17.35 5.50 7.58
C PRO A 162 18.51 5.81 8.52
N CYS A 163 18.23 5.83 9.82
CA CYS A 163 19.25 5.91 10.86
C CYS A 163 18.82 5.23 12.15
N LEU A 164 19.80 4.72 12.89
CA LEU A 164 19.63 4.21 14.25
C LEU A 164 20.00 5.32 15.24
N ILE A 165 19.17 5.52 16.26
CA ILE A 165 19.29 6.63 17.20
C ILE A 165 19.34 6.04 18.61
N SER A 166 20.50 6.14 19.24
CA SER A 166 20.71 5.85 20.64
C SER A 166 20.17 6.96 21.53
N SER A 167 19.87 6.61 22.77
CA SER A 167 19.49 7.55 23.84
C SER A 167 18.26 8.43 23.55
N ALA A 168 17.43 8.06 22.57
CA ALA A 168 16.26 8.85 22.18
C ALA A 168 15.10 8.75 23.17
N VAL A 169 15.07 7.66 23.94
CA VAL A 169 13.95 7.29 24.83
C VAL A 169 14.45 6.89 26.22
N SER A 170 15.68 7.24 26.59
CA SER A 170 16.28 6.86 27.87
C SER A 170 15.52 7.39 29.09
N HIS A 171 14.68 8.41 28.91
CA HIS A 171 13.81 8.98 29.94
C HIS A 171 12.48 8.25 30.10
N TRP A 172 12.13 7.29 29.22
CA TRP A 172 10.84 6.60 29.28
C TRP A 172 10.79 5.60 30.43
N PRO A 173 9.77 5.67 31.32
CA PRO A 173 9.52 4.64 32.31
C PRO A 173 9.39 3.22 31.72
N ALA A 174 8.87 3.11 30.49
CA ALA A 174 8.69 1.84 29.78
C ALA A 174 9.94 0.95 29.77
N LEU A 175 11.13 1.52 29.58
CA LEU A 175 12.40 0.77 29.54
C LEU A 175 12.70 0.01 30.84
N THR A 176 12.11 0.43 31.95
CA THR A 176 12.23 -0.26 33.24
C THR A 176 10.96 -1.04 33.56
N LEU A 177 9.79 -0.41 33.44
CA LEU A 177 8.52 -0.99 33.89
C LEU A 177 8.05 -2.17 33.02
N TRP A 178 8.24 -2.12 31.71
CA TRP A 178 7.75 -3.16 30.79
C TRP A 178 8.60 -4.44 30.81
N THR A 179 9.74 -4.43 31.53
CA THR A 179 10.50 -5.63 31.87
C THR A 179 9.78 -6.53 32.89
N SER A 180 8.76 -6.01 33.57
CA SER A 180 7.95 -6.75 34.53
C SER A 180 6.63 -7.20 33.91
N THR A 181 6.45 -8.52 33.77
CA THR A 181 5.17 -9.08 33.31
C THR A 181 4.03 -8.75 34.27
N SER A 182 4.28 -8.77 35.58
CA SER A 182 3.27 -8.37 36.58
C SER A 182 2.85 -6.92 36.45
N TYR A 183 3.78 -6.02 36.07
CA TYR A 183 3.44 -4.62 35.81
C TYR A 183 2.50 -4.50 34.60
N LEU A 184 2.85 -5.12 33.47
CA LEU A 184 2.04 -5.09 32.26
C LEU A 184 0.63 -5.65 32.52
N LEU A 185 0.53 -6.78 33.21
CA LEU A 185 -0.75 -7.38 33.59
C LEU A 185 -1.57 -6.46 34.50
N ALA A 186 -0.95 -5.81 35.49
CA ALA A 186 -1.66 -4.90 36.38
C ALA A 186 -2.14 -3.65 35.64
N ALA A 187 -1.26 -3.01 34.85
CA ALA A 187 -1.56 -1.79 34.10
C ALA A 187 -2.66 -1.99 33.04
N LEU A 188 -2.74 -3.18 32.44
CA LEU A 188 -3.71 -3.50 31.40
C LEU A 188 -4.90 -4.35 31.90
N SER A 189 -4.97 -4.62 33.21
CA SER A 189 -6.02 -5.46 33.82
C SER A 189 -7.44 -4.94 33.59
N SER A 190 -7.60 -3.62 33.47
CA SER A 190 -8.87 -2.94 33.23
C SER A 190 -8.94 -2.27 31.85
N SER A 191 -8.02 -2.61 30.94
CA SER A 191 -8.04 -2.10 29.56
C SER A 191 -9.02 -2.88 28.69
N ASP A 192 -9.38 -2.30 27.54
CA ASP A 192 -10.19 -2.98 26.55
C ASP A 192 -9.48 -4.25 26.03
N PRO A 193 -10.23 -5.25 25.53
CA PRO A 193 -9.64 -6.42 24.90
C PRO A 193 -8.69 -6.06 23.76
N VAL A 194 -7.53 -6.72 23.74
CA VAL A 194 -6.47 -6.52 22.76
C VAL A 194 -6.63 -7.48 21.58
N SER A 195 -6.22 -7.05 20.41
CA SER A 195 -6.31 -7.81 19.16
C SER A 195 -5.11 -8.76 19.01
N LEU A 196 -5.33 -10.04 19.27
CA LEU A 196 -4.32 -11.10 19.11
C LEU A 196 -4.38 -11.70 17.71
N HIS A 197 -3.23 -11.74 17.04
CA HIS A 197 -3.07 -12.36 15.73
C HIS A 197 -2.45 -13.74 15.88
N LEU A 198 -3.07 -14.75 15.29
CA LEU A 198 -2.64 -16.14 15.33
C LEU A 198 -2.30 -16.63 13.93
N THR A 199 -1.17 -17.31 13.81
CA THR A 199 -0.71 -17.94 12.56
C THR A 199 -0.07 -19.30 12.82
N PRO A 200 -0.06 -20.21 11.83
CA PRO A 200 0.59 -21.51 12.00
C PRO A 200 2.13 -21.44 11.98
N THR A 201 2.70 -20.37 11.45
CA THR A 201 4.14 -20.28 11.12
C THR A 201 4.84 -19.04 11.68
N GLY A 202 4.10 -18.14 12.34
CA GLY A 202 4.60 -16.84 12.79
C GLY A 202 4.60 -15.75 11.72
N ARG A 203 4.12 -16.06 10.50
CA ARG A 203 4.12 -15.15 9.36
C ARG A 203 2.71 -14.70 9.01
N ALA A 204 2.29 -13.60 9.62
CA ALA A 204 1.11 -12.88 9.18
C ALA A 204 1.41 -12.06 7.93
N ASP A 205 0.38 -11.75 7.15
CA ASP A 205 0.44 -10.92 5.95
C ASP A 205 1.62 -11.34 5.06
N SER A 206 1.58 -12.62 4.67
CA SER A 206 2.67 -13.28 3.96
C SER A 206 2.16 -14.25 2.92
N LEU A 207 3.04 -14.69 2.02
CA LEU A 207 2.66 -15.67 1.01
C LEU A 207 2.56 -17.08 1.61
N ALA A 208 1.43 -17.72 1.39
CA ALA A 208 1.15 -19.11 1.76
C ALA A 208 0.74 -19.93 0.54
N PRO A 209 0.86 -21.28 0.58
CA PRO A 209 0.30 -22.14 -0.46
C PRO A 209 -1.21 -21.93 -0.59
N HIS A 210 -1.69 -21.77 -1.82
CA HIS A 210 -3.11 -21.57 -2.10
C HIS A 210 -3.94 -22.80 -1.65
N PRO A 211 -5.07 -22.61 -0.95
CA PRO A 211 -5.80 -23.73 -0.31
C PRO A 211 -6.36 -24.76 -1.29
N ILE A 212 -6.68 -24.34 -2.52
CA ILE A 212 -7.22 -25.23 -3.59
C ILE A 212 -6.11 -25.69 -4.55
N THR A 213 -5.02 -24.93 -4.67
CA THR A 213 -3.97 -25.16 -5.69
C THR A 213 -2.61 -24.92 -5.07
N PRO A 214 -2.11 -25.82 -4.21
CA PRO A 214 -0.94 -25.55 -3.37
C PRO A 214 0.37 -25.22 -4.13
N SER A 215 0.41 -25.47 -5.44
CA SER A 215 1.53 -25.08 -6.31
C SER A 215 1.58 -23.58 -6.61
N SER A 216 0.49 -22.83 -6.42
CA SER A 216 0.45 -21.37 -6.51
C SER A 216 0.35 -20.75 -5.11
N PRO A 217 0.90 -19.54 -4.92
CA PRO A 217 0.76 -18.81 -3.66
C PRO A 217 -0.53 -17.97 -3.60
N CYS A 218 -0.98 -17.66 -2.38
CA CYS A 218 -1.94 -16.61 -2.05
C CYS A 218 -1.36 -15.69 -0.95
N PHE A 219 -1.93 -14.51 -0.79
CA PHE A 219 -1.63 -13.63 0.36
C PHE A 219 -2.48 -14.08 1.54
N ALA A 220 -1.85 -14.41 2.67
CA ALA A 220 -2.53 -14.90 3.86
C ALA A 220 -2.39 -13.93 5.04
N SER A 221 -3.51 -13.37 5.50
CA SER A 221 -3.59 -12.62 6.75
C SER A 221 -3.79 -13.56 7.94
N ALA A 222 -3.44 -13.08 9.15
CA ALA A 222 -3.62 -13.86 10.37
C ALA A 222 -5.10 -14.09 10.73
N HIS A 223 -5.34 -15.10 11.58
CA HIS A 223 -6.58 -15.16 12.34
C HIS A 223 -6.53 -14.10 13.44
N VAL A 224 -7.56 -13.28 13.60
CA VAL A 224 -7.59 -12.21 14.62
C VAL A 224 -8.72 -12.48 15.61
N GLN A 225 -8.39 -12.41 16.90
CA GLN A 225 -9.36 -12.49 17.99
C GLN A 225 -9.07 -11.44 19.05
N LYS A 226 -10.12 -10.87 19.64
CA LYS A 226 -10.01 -9.93 20.76
C LYS A 226 -10.11 -10.66 22.08
N LEU A 227 -9.14 -10.48 22.96
CA LEU A 227 -9.05 -11.16 24.26
C LEU A 227 -8.61 -10.18 25.35
N PRO A 228 -8.92 -10.46 26.64
CA PRO A 228 -8.26 -9.79 27.75
C PRO A 228 -6.73 -9.90 27.62
N PHE A 229 -6.01 -8.83 27.98
CA PHE A 229 -4.55 -8.77 27.79
C PHE A 229 -3.81 -9.94 28.45
N GLN A 230 -4.28 -10.39 29.62
CA GLN A 230 -3.68 -11.53 30.31
C GLN A 230 -3.71 -12.80 29.45
N GLU A 231 -4.88 -13.16 28.92
CA GLU A 231 -5.05 -14.34 28.08
C GLU A 231 -4.22 -14.22 26.79
N ALA A 232 -4.22 -13.03 26.18
CA ALA A 232 -3.45 -12.78 24.97
C ALA A 232 -1.93 -12.91 25.21
N LEU A 233 -1.42 -12.39 26.34
CA LEU A 233 -0.02 -12.50 26.71
C LEU A 233 0.39 -13.94 27.01
N GLU A 234 -0.48 -14.70 27.70
CA GLU A 234 -0.28 -16.13 27.94
C GLU A 234 -0.16 -16.91 26.61
N MET A 235 -0.96 -16.56 25.60
CA MET A 235 -0.84 -17.16 24.27
C MET A 235 0.47 -16.77 23.56
N VAL A 236 0.91 -15.51 23.65
CA VAL A 236 2.21 -15.09 23.10
C VAL A 236 3.36 -15.87 23.71
N LEU A 237 3.38 -16.02 25.04
CA LEU A 237 4.42 -16.76 25.78
C LEU A 237 4.44 -18.26 25.46
N ARG A 238 3.31 -18.81 25.01
CA ARG A 238 3.16 -20.22 24.60
C ARG A 238 3.30 -20.44 23.09
N SER A 239 3.75 -19.42 22.35
CA SER A 239 4.00 -19.53 20.92
C SER A 239 4.94 -20.70 20.61
N GLY A 240 4.60 -21.46 19.56
CA GLY A 240 5.26 -22.71 19.18
C GLY A 240 4.57 -23.96 19.73
N GLU A 241 3.73 -23.85 20.76
CA GLU A 241 2.86 -24.97 21.18
C GLU A 241 1.77 -25.21 20.11
N ASN A 242 1.52 -26.48 19.78
CA ASN A 242 0.48 -26.89 18.82
C ASN A 242 0.55 -26.17 17.46
N ASN A 243 1.77 -25.86 16.96
CA ASN A 243 1.98 -25.12 15.71
C ASN A 243 1.22 -23.78 15.67
N THR A 244 1.09 -23.09 16.80
CA THR A 244 0.44 -21.78 16.89
C THR A 244 1.46 -20.74 17.30
N VAL A 245 1.55 -19.65 16.54
CA VAL A 245 2.36 -18.49 16.88
C VAL A 245 1.43 -17.30 17.05
N ALA A 246 1.52 -16.67 18.22
CA ALA A 246 0.67 -15.58 18.63
C ALA A 246 1.46 -14.27 18.67
N TYR A 247 0.89 -13.20 18.11
CA TYR A 247 1.54 -11.91 18.02
C TYR A 247 0.52 -10.78 18.24
N LEU A 248 0.78 -9.90 19.20
CA LEU A 248 0.04 -8.65 19.36
C LEU A 248 0.67 -7.63 18.40
N GLN A 249 0.11 -7.57 17.19
CA GLN A 249 0.66 -6.81 16.06
C GLN A 249 -0.39 -5.94 15.37
N GLN A 250 -1.51 -5.69 16.05
CA GLN A 250 -2.56 -4.84 15.52
C GLN A 250 -1.98 -3.47 15.19
N GLN A 251 -2.18 -3.05 13.95
CA GLN A 251 -1.86 -1.70 13.48
C GLN A 251 -3.10 -0.81 13.65
N ASN A 252 -3.00 0.48 13.31
CA ASN A 252 -4.08 1.48 13.39
C ASN A 252 -4.30 2.07 14.79
N ASP A 253 -3.24 2.64 15.36
CA ASP A 253 -3.28 3.39 16.62
C ASP A 253 -3.71 2.51 17.82
N CYS A 254 -3.28 1.25 17.80
CA CYS A 254 -3.63 0.27 18.81
C CYS A 254 -3.11 0.67 20.20
N PHE A 255 -1.99 1.42 20.31
CA PHE A 255 -1.44 1.83 21.60
C PHE A 255 -2.41 2.73 22.35
N ARG A 256 -3.01 3.70 21.66
CA ARG A 256 -3.95 4.65 22.27
C ARG A 256 -5.32 4.04 22.54
N SER A 257 -5.71 3.01 21.78
CA SER A 257 -7.02 2.36 21.88
C SER A 257 -7.02 1.12 22.79
N GLU A 258 -6.11 0.18 22.57
CA GLU A 258 -6.08 -1.12 23.27
C GLU A 258 -5.12 -1.13 24.48
N TYR A 259 -4.14 -0.21 24.53
CA TYR A 259 -3.08 -0.19 25.54
C TYR A 259 -3.00 1.11 26.35
N ALA A 260 -4.12 1.86 26.45
CA ALA A 260 -4.16 3.17 27.09
C ALA A 260 -3.67 3.19 28.55
N GLY A 261 -3.76 2.06 29.28
CA GLY A 261 -3.21 1.90 30.62
C GLY A 261 -1.68 2.09 30.70
N LEU A 262 -0.97 1.99 29.58
CA LEU A 262 0.48 2.19 29.47
C LEU A 262 0.86 3.59 28.94
N ALA A 263 -0.11 4.45 28.63
CA ALA A 263 0.16 5.75 28.00
C ALA A 263 1.10 6.66 28.82
N GLY A 264 1.13 6.51 30.15
CA GLY A 264 2.02 7.25 31.04
C GLY A 264 3.50 6.83 30.98
N ASP A 265 3.82 5.72 30.32
CA ASP A 265 5.17 5.14 30.31
C ASP A 265 6.02 5.55 29.10
N CYS A 266 5.38 6.16 28.10
CA CYS A 266 5.97 6.61 26.83
C CYS A 266 5.43 8.01 26.49
N GLU A 267 6.06 8.68 25.53
CA GLU A 267 5.53 9.95 25.01
C GLU A 267 4.42 9.73 23.98
N GLU A 268 3.47 10.66 23.87
CA GLU A 268 2.40 10.59 22.85
C GLU A 268 2.93 10.82 21.42
N ASP A 269 4.05 11.52 21.31
CA ASP A 269 4.79 11.81 20.08
C ASP A 269 6.29 12.02 20.34
N ILE A 270 7.10 11.90 19.29
CA ILE A 270 8.52 12.20 19.35
C ILE A 270 8.72 13.66 18.95
N ARG A 271 8.83 14.56 19.94
CA ARG A 271 8.72 16.02 19.73
C ARG A 271 9.62 16.57 18.63
N TRP A 272 10.91 16.18 18.63
CA TRP A 272 11.86 16.68 17.64
C TRP A 272 11.57 16.18 16.21
N ALA A 273 10.96 15.01 16.08
CA ALA A 273 10.52 14.49 14.79
C ALA A 273 9.21 15.12 14.33
N SER A 274 8.25 15.30 15.25
CA SER A 274 7.00 16.02 14.97
C SER A 274 7.25 17.46 14.52
N GLU A 275 8.21 18.15 15.14
CA GLU A 275 8.64 19.49 14.70
C GLU A 275 9.30 19.46 13.32
N ALA A 276 10.11 18.44 13.01
CA ALA A 276 10.77 18.30 11.73
C ALA A 276 9.78 18.00 10.57
N LEU A 277 8.80 17.15 10.83
CA LEU A 277 7.77 16.73 9.88
C LEU A 277 6.62 17.75 9.77
N GLY A 278 6.43 18.57 10.80
CA GLY A 278 5.34 19.56 10.87
C GLY A 278 3.98 18.95 11.19
N CYS A 279 3.93 17.70 11.66
CA CYS A 279 2.70 16.99 12.01
C CYS A 279 2.90 16.10 13.25
N LYS A 280 1.80 15.63 13.82
CA LYS A 280 1.78 14.62 14.90
C LYS A 280 1.67 13.22 14.28
N PRO A 281 2.06 12.16 15.00
CA PRO A 281 1.90 10.80 14.49
C PRO A 281 0.42 10.45 14.38
N GLU A 282 0.04 9.98 13.19
CA GLU A 282 -1.31 9.49 12.88
C GLU A 282 -1.65 8.28 13.74
N ALA A 283 -0.69 7.37 13.91
CA ALA A 283 -0.84 6.17 14.72
C ALA A 283 0.39 5.92 15.60
N VAL A 284 0.12 5.39 16.80
CA VAL A 284 1.11 4.78 17.68
C VAL A 284 0.72 3.33 17.90
N ASN A 285 1.61 2.40 17.55
CA ASN A 285 1.32 0.97 17.66
C ASN A 285 2.28 0.29 18.62
N LEU A 286 1.74 -0.63 19.42
CA LEU A 286 2.49 -1.49 20.32
C LEU A 286 2.60 -2.88 19.71
N TRP A 287 3.79 -3.46 19.82
CA TRP A 287 4.11 -4.77 19.28
C TRP A 287 4.61 -5.65 20.43
N ILE A 288 3.93 -6.77 20.69
CA ILE A 288 4.34 -7.76 21.69
C ILE A 288 4.28 -9.15 21.05
N GLY A 289 5.44 -9.74 20.80
CA GLY A 289 5.55 -11.05 20.17
C GLY A 289 6.73 -11.85 20.70
N ASP A 290 7.06 -12.92 19.98
CA ASP A 290 8.16 -13.83 20.30
C ASP A 290 9.11 -13.97 19.10
N GLN A 291 10.20 -14.72 19.29
CA GLN A 291 11.19 -14.98 18.23
C GLN A 291 10.67 -15.72 16.98
N LEU A 292 9.48 -16.33 17.05
CA LEU A 292 8.86 -17.02 15.93
C LEU A 292 8.07 -16.06 15.04
N SER A 293 7.61 -14.92 15.57
CA SER A 293 6.87 -13.94 14.77
C SER A 293 7.79 -13.17 13.81
N GLU A 294 7.40 -13.12 12.54
CA GLU A 294 8.18 -12.59 11.43
C GLU A 294 7.26 -11.80 10.49
N THR A 295 7.65 -10.56 10.15
CA THR A 295 6.93 -9.73 9.19
C THR A 295 7.62 -9.81 7.84
N SER A 296 6.88 -10.22 6.81
CA SER A 296 7.40 -10.39 5.46
C SER A 296 7.78 -9.04 4.81
N PHE A 297 8.49 -9.06 3.68
CA PHE A 297 8.86 -7.82 3.01
C PHE A 297 7.63 -7.03 2.56
N HIS A 298 7.58 -5.77 2.97
CA HIS A 298 6.57 -4.80 2.55
C HIS A 298 7.16 -3.39 2.64
N LYS A 299 6.37 -2.39 2.28
CA LYS A 299 6.69 -0.97 2.46
C LYS A 299 5.46 -0.24 3.00
N ASP A 300 5.70 0.85 3.72
CA ASP A 300 4.66 1.71 4.25
C ASP A 300 4.71 3.11 3.61
N HIS A 301 3.58 3.80 3.63
CA HIS A 301 3.48 5.21 3.26
C HIS A 301 3.68 6.12 4.49
N TYR A 302 4.47 5.67 5.46
CA TYR A 302 4.68 6.36 6.72
C TYR A 302 6.17 6.60 6.99
N GLU A 303 6.49 7.76 7.55
CA GLU A 303 7.74 7.98 8.25
C GLU A 303 7.64 7.27 9.62
N ASN A 304 8.43 6.21 9.82
CA ASN A 304 8.27 5.31 10.94
C ASN A 304 9.43 5.46 11.95
N LEU A 305 9.10 5.83 13.18
CA LEU A 305 10.05 5.81 14.30
C LEU A 305 9.78 4.58 15.15
N TYR A 306 10.64 3.58 15.02
CA TYR A 306 10.48 2.27 15.64
C TYR A 306 11.40 2.11 16.85
N VAL A 307 10.82 2.02 18.04
CA VAL A 307 11.54 1.95 19.33
C VAL A 307 11.42 0.55 19.90
N VAL A 308 12.55 -0.06 20.27
CA VAL A 308 12.55 -1.34 20.99
C VAL A 308 12.66 -1.09 22.49
N VAL A 309 11.77 -1.72 23.26
CA VAL A 309 11.72 -1.60 24.73
C VAL A 309 12.27 -2.86 25.40
N SER A 310 11.97 -4.04 24.85
CA SER A 310 12.52 -5.32 25.31
C SER A 310 12.79 -6.27 24.15
N GLY A 311 13.78 -7.16 24.29
CA GLY A 311 14.24 -8.03 23.21
C GLY A 311 15.04 -7.26 22.15
N GLU A 312 15.08 -7.76 20.91
CA GLU A 312 15.68 -7.05 19.78
C GLU A 312 14.80 -7.20 18.53
N LYS A 313 14.89 -6.23 17.61
CA LYS A 313 14.27 -6.29 16.28
C LYS A 313 15.37 -6.24 15.22
N ARG A 314 15.31 -7.15 14.25
CA ARG A 314 16.27 -7.26 13.15
C ARG A 314 15.57 -6.94 11.85
N PHE A 315 16.01 -5.88 11.20
CA PHE A 315 15.47 -5.37 9.96
C PHE A 315 16.42 -5.71 8.80
N LEU A 316 15.86 -6.22 7.71
CA LEU A 316 16.48 -6.14 6.39
C LEU A 316 15.83 -4.98 5.64
N LEU A 317 16.63 -4.02 5.17
CA LEU A 317 16.14 -2.80 4.53
C LEU A 317 16.64 -2.71 3.09
N LEU A 318 15.74 -2.38 2.16
CA LEU A 318 16.07 -2.01 0.79
C LEU A 318 15.43 -0.64 0.46
N PRO A 319 16.15 0.26 -0.21
CA PRO A 319 15.61 1.57 -0.57
C PRO A 319 14.46 1.44 -1.58
N PRO A 320 13.58 2.45 -1.69
CA PRO A 320 12.45 2.41 -2.63
C PRO A 320 12.86 2.18 -4.10
N THR A 321 14.09 2.57 -4.46
CA THR A 321 14.65 2.37 -5.80
C THR A 321 14.86 0.89 -6.16
N ASP A 322 14.84 -0.01 -5.19
CA ASP A 322 15.00 -1.45 -5.39
C ASP A 322 13.67 -2.16 -5.69
N VAL A 323 12.60 -1.44 -6.00
CA VAL A 323 11.23 -1.99 -6.19
C VAL A 323 11.16 -3.22 -7.10
N HIS A 324 11.89 -3.26 -8.22
CA HIS A 324 11.88 -4.42 -9.13
C HIS A 324 12.51 -5.67 -8.53
N ARG A 325 13.38 -5.53 -7.52
CA ARG A 325 13.98 -6.63 -6.78
C ARG A 325 12.99 -7.31 -5.84
N MET A 326 11.84 -6.68 -5.57
CA MET A 326 10.82 -7.20 -4.66
C MET A 326 9.78 -8.09 -5.36
N TYR A 327 9.79 -8.12 -6.70
CA TYR A 327 8.87 -8.93 -7.51
C TYR A 327 7.41 -8.77 -7.04
N ILE A 328 6.95 -7.54 -6.90
CA ILE A 328 5.58 -7.27 -6.46
C ILE A 328 4.62 -7.77 -7.54
N THR A 329 3.62 -8.54 -7.12
CA THR A 329 2.56 -9.05 -8.00
C THR A 329 1.27 -9.23 -7.21
N GLU A 330 0.17 -9.33 -7.94
CA GLU A 330 -1.16 -9.57 -7.39
C GLU A 330 -1.33 -11.03 -6.93
N TYR A 331 -1.78 -11.21 -5.70
CA TYR A 331 -2.12 -12.51 -5.11
C TYR A 331 -3.56 -12.52 -4.61
N PRO A 332 -4.31 -13.63 -4.78
CA PRO A 332 -5.62 -13.74 -4.16
C PRO A 332 -5.47 -13.67 -2.64
N ALA A 333 -6.33 -12.88 -1.99
CA ALA A 333 -6.34 -12.71 -0.55
C ALA A 333 -7.02 -13.91 0.14
N ALA A 334 -6.43 -14.32 1.24
CA ALA A 334 -6.90 -15.36 2.13
C ALA A 334 -6.66 -14.94 3.58
N HIS A 335 -7.40 -15.56 4.50
CA HIS A 335 -7.20 -15.36 5.93
C HIS A 335 -7.15 -16.72 6.64
N PHE A 336 -6.26 -16.83 7.63
CA PHE A 336 -6.25 -17.99 8.50
C PHE A 336 -7.49 -17.99 9.41
N ARG A 337 -8.01 -19.19 9.68
CA ARG A 337 -9.01 -19.42 10.72
C ARG A 337 -8.48 -20.46 11.68
N TYR A 338 -8.56 -20.12 12.97
CA TYR A 338 -8.12 -20.97 14.04
C TYR A 338 -9.34 -21.62 14.72
N ASN A 339 -9.32 -22.95 14.85
CA ASN A 339 -10.31 -23.68 15.61
C ASN A 339 -9.76 -23.93 17.03
N GLN A 340 -10.36 -23.29 18.02
CA GLN A 340 -9.91 -23.39 19.42
C GLN A 340 -10.11 -24.79 20.03
N ASP A 341 -11.10 -25.56 19.55
CA ASP A 341 -11.40 -26.89 20.07
C ASP A 341 -10.38 -27.94 19.57
N THR A 342 -9.95 -27.80 18.32
CA THR A 342 -9.01 -28.76 17.69
C THR A 342 -7.56 -28.28 17.70
N GLY A 343 -7.33 -26.97 17.84
CA GLY A 343 -6.02 -26.34 17.71
C GLY A 343 -5.52 -26.28 16.26
N GLU A 344 -6.39 -26.48 15.27
CA GLU A 344 -6.01 -26.54 13.85
C GLU A 344 -6.28 -25.21 13.12
N PHE A 345 -5.46 -24.94 12.11
CA PHE A 345 -5.63 -23.83 11.19
C PHE A 345 -6.21 -24.29 9.85
N THR A 346 -7.18 -23.54 9.33
CA THR A 346 -7.58 -23.58 7.93
C THR A 346 -7.24 -22.24 7.26
N LEU A 347 -7.04 -22.27 5.95
CA LEU A 347 -6.82 -21.07 5.14
C LEU A 347 -7.99 -20.90 4.19
N GLU A 348 -8.72 -19.80 4.33
CA GLU A 348 -9.92 -19.51 3.54
C GLU A 348 -9.66 -18.31 2.63
N LEU A 349 -9.98 -18.44 1.33
CA LEU A 349 -9.94 -17.32 0.39
C LEU A 349 -11.03 -16.32 0.77
N GLU A 350 -10.75 -15.03 0.56
CA GLU A 350 -11.78 -14.01 0.62
C GLU A 350 -12.85 -14.26 -0.45
N ASP A 351 -14.12 -14.06 -0.08
CA ASP A 351 -15.27 -14.12 -0.99
C ASP A 351 -16.07 -12.80 -0.87
N PRO A 352 -16.11 -11.95 -1.91
CA PRO A 352 -15.49 -12.14 -3.24
C PRO A 352 -13.97 -12.08 -3.21
N VAL A 353 -13.32 -12.77 -4.17
CA VAL A 353 -11.85 -12.79 -4.28
C VAL A 353 -11.32 -11.39 -4.56
N ARG A 354 -10.59 -10.84 -3.60
CA ARG A 354 -9.77 -9.63 -3.74
C ARG A 354 -8.33 -10.04 -4.03
N ASN A 355 -7.63 -9.27 -4.85
CA ASN A 355 -6.19 -9.44 -5.06
C ASN A 355 -5.41 -8.37 -4.29
N VAL A 356 -4.26 -8.76 -3.77
CA VAL A 356 -3.34 -7.92 -3.00
C VAL A 356 -1.97 -7.91 -3.68
N PRO A 357 -1.42 -6.73 -4.03
CA PRO A 357 -0.05 -6.62 -4.46
C PRO A 357 0.89 -6.87 -3.29
N TRP A 358 1.74 -7.90 -3.38
CA TRP A 358 2.68 -8.24 -2.30
C TRP A 358 4.06 -8.63 -2.82
N CYS A 359 5.09 -8.48 -1.99
CA CYS A 359 6.45 -8.88 -2.34
C CYS A 359 6.55 -10.41 -2.46
N SER A 360 7.12 -10.91 -3.56
CA SER A 360 7.26 -12.36 -3.76
C SER A 360 8.42 -12.99 -2.98
N VAL A 361 9.38 -12.16 -2.57
CA VAL A 361 10.70 -12.63 -2.13
C VAL A 361 10.69 -13.05 -0.67
N ASN A 362 11.18 -14.25 -0.41
CA ASN A 362 11.56 -14.68 0.94
C ASN A 362 13.10 -14.50 1.13
N PRO A 363 13.55 -13.62 2.04
CA PRO A 363 14.99 -13.43 2.31
C PRO A 363 15.67 -14.66 2.93
N TYR A 364 14.89 -15.51 3.59
CA TYR A 364 15.37 -16.68 4.32
C TYR A 364 14.70 -17.96 3.78
N PRO A 365 14.99 -18.34 2.53
CA PRO A 365 14.46 -19.59 1.98
C PRO A 365 15.05 -20.78 2.74
N ALA A 366 14.29 -21.87 2.83
CA ALA A 366 14.79 -23.10 3.44
C ALA A 366 16.07 -23.57 2.71
N PRO A 367 17.04 -24.19 3.40
CA PRO A 367 18.31 -24.58 2.77
C PRO A 367 18.16 -25.42 1.49
N GLY A 368 17.14 -26.31 1.44
CA GLY A 368 16.83 -27.12 0.27
C GLY A 368 16.16 -26.38 -0.89
N GLU A 369 15.60 -25.19 -0.64
CA GLU A 369 14.88 -24.40 -1.64
C GLU A 369 15.70 -23.20 -2.15
N ARG A 370 16.82 -22.88 -1.49
CA ARG A 370 17.61 -21.69 -1.76
C ARG A 370 17.99 -21.52 -3.24
N GLN A 371 18.46 -22.57 -3.89
CA GLN A 371 18.83 -22.47 -5.31
C GLN A 371 17.62 -22.22 -6.22
N ARG A 372 16.46 -22.81 -5.90
CA ARG A 372 15.21 -22.58 -6.61
C ARG A 372 14.77 -21.12 -6.47
N GLU A 373 14.85 -20.58 -5.26
CA GLU A 373 14.50 -19.18 -4.97
C GLU A 373 15.47 -18.19 -5.63
N ILE A 374 16.78 -18.48 -5.65
CA ILE A 374 17.77 -17.70 -6.43
C ILE A 374 17.41 -17.68 -7.91
N ASN A 375 17.05 -18.82 -8.49
CA ASN A 375 16.67 -18.90 -9.89
C ASN A 375 15.34 -18.20 -10.18
N LYS A 376 14.41 -18.18 -9.22
CA LYS A 376 13.10 -17.54 -9.33
C LYS A 376 13.18 -16.02 -9.17
N PHE A 377 14.06 -15.54 -8.29
CA PHE A 377 14.19 -14.13 -7.89
C PHE A 377 15.62 -13.60 -8.03
N PRO A 378 16.27 -13.70 -9.21
CA PRO A 378 17.68 -13.36 -9.39
C PRO A 378 18.02 -11.90 -9.08
N LEU A 379 17.11 -10.94 -9.33
CA LEU A 379 17.36 -9.51 -9.05
C LEU A 379 17.54 -9.25 -7.55
N TYR A 380 16.84 -10.01 -6.71
CA TYR A 380 17.03 -9.93 -5.26
C TYR A 380 18.36 -10.55 -4.86
N PHE A 381 18.56 -11.84 -5.18
CA PHE A 381 19.69 -12.61 -4.65
C PHE A 381 21.05 -12.23 -5.26
N ASN A 382 21.07 -11.76 -6.50
CA ASN A 382 22.31 -11.35 -7.19
C ASN A 382 22.55 -9.84 -7.13
N GLY A 383 21.57 -9.05 -6.69
CA GLY A 383 21.68 -7.61 -6.53
C GLY A 383 22.43 -7.18 -5.26
N PRO A 384 22.54 -5.86 -5.00
CA PRO A 384 23.20 -5.34 -3.81
C PRO A 384 22.59 -5.89 -2.52
N LYS A 385 23.40 -6.23 -1.52
CA LYS A 385 22.86 -6.78 -0.27
C LYS A 385 21.89 -5.79 0.41
N PRO A 386 20.82 -6.29 1.04
CA PRO A 386 20.01 -5.47 1.94
C PRO A 386 20.87 -4.90 3.06
N PHE A 387 20.47 -3.74 3.60
CA PHE A 387 21.06 -3.24 4.83
C PHE A 387 20.49 -4.03 6.01
N GLU A 388 21.36 -4.50 6.91
CA GLU A 388 20.94 -5.21 8.11
C GLU A 388 21.06 -4.28 9.32
N VAL A 389 19.98 -4.13 10.08
CA VAL A 389 19.94 -3.30 11.30
C VAL A 389 19.34 -4.12 12.44
N THR A 390 20.05 -4.20 13.55
CA THR A 390 19.50 -4.71 14.81
C THR A 390 19.22 -3.52 15.72
N VAL A 391 17.96 -3.35 16.10
CA VAL A 391 17.49 -2.33 17.05
C VAL A 391 17.36 -3.00 18.42
N LYS A 392 18.09 -2.47 19.41
CA LYS A 392 18.17 -3.00 20.77
C LYS A 392 17.30 -2.20 21.74
N PRO A 393 17.07 -2.69 22.98
CA PRO A 393 16.31 -1.96 23.98
C PRO A 393 16.84 -0.54 24.20
N GLY A 394 15.97 0.46 24.08
CA GLY A 394 16.30 1.88 24.21
C GLY A 394 16.78 2.56 22.93
N GLU A 395 16.98 1.82 21.83
CA GLU A 395 17.30 2.38 20.52
C GLU A 395 16.03 2.65 19.71
N MET A 396 16.12 3.65 18.82
CA MET A 396 15.07 4.03 17.89
C MET A 396 15.61 3.93 16.46
N LEU A 397 14.96 3.16 15.60
CA LEU A 397 15.20 3.19 14.15
C LEU A 397 14.25 4.20 13.52
N TYR A 398 14.81 5.18 12.82
CA TYR A 398 14.06 5.90 11.80
C TYR A 398 14.08 5.05 10.52
N LEU A 399 12.91 4.53 10.17
CA LEU A 399 12.61 3.81 8.95
C LEU A 399 11.83 4.75 8.02
N PRO A 400 12.47 5.28 6.95
CA PRO A 400 11.82 6.27 6.10
C PRO A 400 10.66 5.67 5.31
N SER A 401 9.75 6.54 4.90
CA SER A 401 8.64 6.15 4.02
C SER A 401 9.13 5.44 2.77
N MET A 402 8.32 4.47 2.30
CA MET A 402 8.52 3.67 1.11
C MET A 402 9.69 2.66 1.13
N TRP A 403 10.47 2.59 2.21
CA TRP A 403 11.53 1.59 2.34
C TRP A 403 10.96 0.18 2.49
N PHE A 404 11.48 -0.74 1.68
CA PHE A 404 11.15 -2.15 1.82
C PHE A 404 11.84 -2.70 3.05
N HIS A 405 11.06 -3.33 3.91
CA HIS A 405 11.59 -3.87 5.15
C HIS A 405 10.99 -5.23 5.48
N HIS A 406 11.86 -6.11 6.00
CA HIS A 406 11.51 -7.40 6.56
C HIS A 406 11.99 -7.42 8.01
N VAL A 407 11.17 -7.97 8.91
CA VAL A 407 11.41 -7.85 10.35
C VAL A 407 11.38 -9.22 11.02
N ARG A 408 12.47 -9.54 11.71
CA ARG A 408 12.53 -10.62 12.70
C ARG A 408 12.76 -10.04 14.08
N GLN A 409 12.55 -10.86 15.10
CA GLN A 409 12.79 -10.45 16.48
C GLN A 409 13.47 -11.54 17.29
N SER A 410 14.13 -11.15 18.37
CA SER A 410 14.59 -12.05 19.41
C SER A 410 14.02 -11.63 20.75
N SER A 411 13.56 -12.62 21.49
CA SER A 411 12.95 -12.43 22.79
C SER A 411 13.97 -12.08 23.89
N ASP A 412 13.48 -11.39 24.91
CA ASP A 412 14.14 -11.26 26.21
C ASP A 412 14.11 -12.58 26.99
N GLU A 413 14.60 -12.56 28.23
CA GLU A 413 14.64 -13.73 29.13
C GLU A 413 13.25 -14.31 29.47
N ARG A 414 12.18 -13.55 29.27
CA ARG A 414 10.80 -13.97 29.51
C ARG A 414 10.18 -14.61 28.27
N GLY A 415 10.85 -14.57 27.12
CA GLY A 415 10.30 -15.00 25.84
C GLY A 415 9.60 -13.89 25.05
N LEU A 416 9.73 -12.61 25.44
CA LEU A 416 9.04 -11.49 24.81
C LEU A 416 9.96 -10.54 24.05
N ALA A 417 9.50 -10.06 22.89
CA ALA A 417 10.02 -8.88 22.24
C ALA A 417 8.94 -7.79 22.26
N ILE A 418 9.27 -6.62 22.78
CA ILE A 418 8.34 -5.49 22.95
C ILE A 418 8.89 -4.27 22.24
N ALA A 419 8.09 -3.70 21.34
CA ALA A 419 8.43 -2.48 20.63
C ALA A 419 7.22 -1.56 20.51
N ILE A 420 7.47 -0.27 20.32
CA ILE A 420 6.46 0.74 20.04
C ILE A 420 6.92 1.55 18.84
N ASN A 421 6.01 1.88 17.94
CA ASN A 421 6.35 2.68 16.78
C ASN A 421 5.37 3.84 16.56
N TYR A 422 5.88 4.91 15.97
CA TYR A 422 5.13 6.12 15.66
C TYR A 422 5.11 6.29 14.15
N TRP A 423 3.91 6.30 13.57
CA TRP A 423 3.69 6.53 12.16
C TRP A 423 3.24 7.96 11.90
N TYR A 424 4.02 8.67 11.10
CA TYR A 424 3.68 9.97 10.55
C TYR A 424 3.40 9.80 9.07
N ASP A 425 2.29 10.32 8.58
CA ASP A 425 1.97 10.24 7.15
C ASP A 425 3.10 10.87 6.33
N MET A 426 3.42 10.25 5.19
CA MET A 426 4.50 10.74 4.35
C MET A 426 4.10 12.01 3.60
N GLY A 427 5.08 12.83 3.26
CA GLY A 427 4.87 13.85 2.24
C GLY A 427 4.71 13.18 0.86
N PHE A 428 3.52 13.25 0.27
CA PHE A 428 3.25 12.81 -1.12
C PHE A 428 3.87 13.79 -2.13
N ASP A 429 5.20 13.84 -2.16
CA ASP A 429 5.99 14.77 -2.95
C ASP A 429 6.62 14.11 -4.19
N ILE A 430 7.61 14.77 -4.77
CA ILE A 430 8.30 14.29 -5.98
C ILE A 430 8.94 12.90 -5.80
N LYS A 431 9.31 12.50 -4.57
CA LYS A 431 9.86 11.16 -4.31
C LYS A 431 8.80 10.08 -4.53
N TYR A 432 7.57 10.35 -4.12
CA TYR A 432 6.44 9.45 -4.33
C TYR A 432 6.12 9.31 -5.83
N ALA A 433 6.08 10.44 -6.56
CA ALA A 433 5.89 10.43 -8.01
C ALA A 433 6.98 9.62 -8.73
N TYR A 434 8.25 9.81 -8.37
CA TYR A 434 9.35 9.04 -8.96
C TYR A 434 9.32 7.56 -8.59
N PHE A 435 8.90 7.21 -7.38
CA PHE A 435 8.70 5.81 -7.01
C PHE A 435 7.65 5.14 -7.90
N ASN A 436 6.48 5.78 -8.10
CA ASN A 436 5.42 5.22 -8.94
C ASN A 436 5.86 5.12 -10.40
N PHE A 437 6.58 6.13 -10.91
CA PHE A 437 7.19 6.05 -12.23
C PHE A 437 8.13 4.85 -12.33
N LEU A 438 9.05 4.69 -11.38
CA LEU A 438 10.00 3.57 -11.38
C LEU A 438 9.28 2.21 -11.29
N GLN A 439 8.27 2.09 -10.44
CA GLN A 439 7.47 0.88 -10.30
C GLN A 439 6.72 0.51 -11.58
N SER A 440 6.28 1.51 -12.36
CA SER A 440 5.55 1.30 -13.61
C SER A 440 6.42 0.75 -14.75
N LEU A 441 7.75 0.91 -14.66
CA LEU A 441 8.69 0.41 -15.66
C LEU A 441 8.75 -1.12 -15.62
N THR A 442 8.53 -1.76 -16.77
CA THR A 442 8.70 -3.22 -16.90
C THR A 442 10.18 -3.58 -16.91
N PHE A 443 10.58 -4.36 -15.92
CA PHE A 443 11.88 -5.05 -15.93
C PHE A 443 11.66 -6.43 -16.54
N SER A 444 12.45 -6.85 -17.55
CA SER A 444 12.20 -8.14 -18.21
C SER A 444 12.26 -9.27 -17.19
N ARG A 445 11.10 -9.87 -16.95
CA ARG A 445 11.02 -11.08 -16.13
C ARG A 445 11.67 -12.22 -16.91
N PRO A 446 12.43 -13.12 -16.26
CA PRO A 446 12.89 -14.33 -16.93
C PRO A 446 11.69 -15.04 -17.57
N LYS A 447 11.79 -15.36 -18.87
CA LYS A 447 10.72 -15.97 -19.70
C LYS A 447 10.15 -17.31 -19.18
N ASN A 448 10.64 -17.81 -18.05
CA ASN A 448 10.29 -19.10 -17.45
C ASN A 448 9.31 -19.00 -16.27
N LEU A 449 8.83 -17.82 -15.91
CA LEU A 449 7.79 -17.66 -14.90
C LEU A 449 6.40 -17.82 -15.53
N VAL A 450 5.98 -19.08 -15.72
CA VAL A 450 4.58 -19.39 -16.05
C VAL A 450 3.75 -19.17 -14.79
N PHE A 451 3.15 -18.00 -14.65
CA PHE A 451 2.00 -17.79 -13.79
C PHE A 451 0.75 -17.91 -14.65
N CYS A 452 -0.28 -18.57 -14.13
CA CYS A 452 -1.53 -18.89 -14.82
C CYS A 452 -2.11 -17.65 -15.51
N GLU A 453 -1.94 -17.57 -16.83
CA GLU A 453 -2.67 -16.63 -17.67
C GLU A 453 -4.14 -17.03 -17.68
N LYS A 454 -5.02 -16.04 -17.55
CA LYS A 454 -6.48 -16.21 -17.63
C LYS A 454 -6.84 -17.03 -18.86
N SER A 455 -7.42 -18.22 -18.66
CA SER A 455 -8.00 -19.01 -19.74
C SER A 455 -9.25 -18.31 -20.28
N ASN A 456 -9.09 -17.43 -21.27
CA ASN A 456 -10.20 -16.96 -22.08
C ASN A 456 -10.53 -18.01 -23.14
N ALA A 457 -11.51 -18.87 -22.85
CA ALA A 457 -12.15 -19.68 -23.86
C ALA A 457 -13.02 -18.77 -24.75
N LYS A 458 -12.56 -18.44 -25.96
CA LYS A 458 -13.41 -17.91 -27.04
C LYS A 458 -13.92 -19.08 -27.88
N SER A 459 -15.24 -19.27 -27.93
CA SER A 459 -15.87 -20.09 -28.96
C SER A 459 -15.99 -19.28 -30.25
N GLU A 460 -15.45 -19.80 -31.34
CA GLU A 460 -15.63 -19.29 -32.69
C GLU A 460 -17.09 -19.44 -33.15
N VAL A 461 -17.64 -18.36 -33.72
CA VAL A 461 -18.65 -18.46 -34.79
C VAL A 461 -18.28 -17.46 -35.87
N LEU A 462 -18.01 -17.99 -37.07
CA LEU A 462 -17.74 -17.25 -38.30
C LEU A 462 -18.97 -16.44 -38.74
N GLY A 463 -18.73 -15.22 -39.21
CA GLY A 463 -19.66 -14.43 -40.01
C GLY A 463 -18.94 -13.28 -40.71
N SER A 464 -18.71 -13.43 -42.01
CA SER A 464 -18.10 -12.45 -42.91
C SER A 464 -18.99 -11.23 -43.17
N ALA A 465 -18.43 -10.02 -43.19
CA ALA A 465 -18.88 -8.91 -44.06
C ALA A 465 -17.85 -7.77 -44.12
N GLN A 466 -17.95 -6.99 -45.18
CA GLN A 466 -16.95 -6.11 -45.77
C GLN A 466 -16.69 -4.77 -45.07
N ASP A 467 -15.51 -4.28 -45.40
CA ASP A 467 -14.92 -2.94 -45.26
C ASP A 467 -15.85 -1.77 -45.66
N SER A 468 -15.96 -0.76 -44.78
CA SER A 468 -16.10 0.66 -45.15
C SER A 468 -15.86 1.54 -43.92
N GLY A 469 -14.91 2.47 -44.04
CA GLY A 469 -14.55 3.42 -42.98
C GLY A 469 -15.51 4.59 -42.84
N TYR A 470 -15.64 5.12 -41.62
CA TYR A 470 -15.91 6.51 -41.22
C TYR A 470 -15.99 6.54 -39.69
N GLU A 471 -14.96 7.04 -39.00
CA GLU A 471 -14.89 7.14 -37.54
C GLU A 471 -14.68 8.61 -37.11
N SER A 472 -15.72 9.22 -36.55
CA SER A 472 -15.72 10.34 -35.59
C SER A 472 -17.17 10.82 -35.44
N ASP A 473 -17.84 10.44 -34.32
CA ASP A 473 -19.04 11.08 -33.75
C ASP A 473 -19.79 10.24 -32.67
N LEU A 474 -19.26 9.06 -32.26
CA LEU A 474 -20.02 8.06 -31.48
C LEU A 474 -19.87 8.11 -29.93
N THR A 475 -19.35 9.18 -29.32
CA THR A 475 -19.21 9.27 -27.84
C THR A 475 -20.41 9.92 -27.17
N ALA A 476 -20.84 11.11 -27.61
CA ALA A 476 -21.99 11.83 -27.05
C ALA A 476 -23.31 11.05 -27.20
N ALA A 477 -23.52 10.42 -28.36
CA ALA A 477 -24.73 9.65 -28.68
C ALA A 477 -24.94 8.40 -27.79
N SER A 478 -23.85 7.81 -27.25
CA SER A 478 -23.94 6.63 -26.38
C SER A 478 -24.38 6.97 -24.95
N MET A 479 -23.97 8.12 -24.42
CA MET A 479 -24.48 8.66 -23.15
C MET A 479 -25.90 9.22 -23.29
N GLU A 480 -26.30 9.62 -24.49
CA GLU A 480 -27.68 9.98 -24.80
C GLU A 480 -28.64 8.79 -24.66
N LYS A 481 -28.18 7.57 -24.99
CA LYS A 481 -28.99 6.35 -24.93
C LYS A 481 -29.30 5.90 -23.50
N ASN A 482 -28.31 5.93 -22.60
CA ASN A 482 -28.51 5.52 -21.19
C ASN A 482 -29.38 6.50 -20.38
N LEU A 483 -29.54 7.75 -20.85
CA LEU A 483 -30.50 8.72 -20.29
C LEU A 483 -31.90 8.63 -20.94
N ASP A 484 -32.05 7.83 -21.99
CA ASP A 484 -33.32 7.61 -22.69
C ASP A 484 -34.10 6.41 -22.16
N ASP A 485 -33.40 5.38 -21.66
CA ASP A 485 -34.01 4.12 -21.20
C ASP A 485 -34.47 4.13 -19.71
N GLY A 486 -34.31 5.26 -19.02
CA GLY A 486 -34.59 5.39 -17.57
C GLY A 486 -35.73 6.33 -17.21
N ASP A 487 -36.97 6.11 -17.68
CA ASP A 487 -38.21 6.37 -16.92
C ASP A 487 -39.46 5.84 -17.66
N ASP A 488 -40.06 4.76 -17.15
CA ASP A 488 -41.47 4.43 -17.42
C ASP A 488 -42.04 3.61 -16.25
N ASN A 489 -41.83 4.10 -15.03
CA ASN A 489 -42.70 3.89 -13.84
C ASN A 489 -41.93 4.28 -12.57
N GLN A 490 -42.17 5.48 -12.05
CA GLN A 490 -42.69 5.59 -10.69
C GLN A 490 -43.38 6.93 -10.45
N ASN A 491 -44.64 6.78 -10.09
CA ASN A 491 -45.65 7.80 -9.88
C ASN A 491 -45.28 8.68 -8.67
N LEU A 492 -45.21 10.00 -8.87
CA LEU A 492 -45.14 10.99 -7.81
C LEU A 492 -46.50 11.10 -7.09
N GLY A 493 -46.52 10.79 -5.81
CA GLY A 493 -47.63 11.07 -4.91
C GLY A 493 -47.10 11.41 -3.52
N LEU A 494 -47.02 12.73 -3.25
CA LEU A 494 -46.86 13.45 -1.97
C LEU A 494 -46.04 12.80 -0.84
#